data_AF-A0A196S4J9-F1
#
_entry.id   AF-A0A196S4J9-F1
#
_cell.length_a   1.000
_cell.length_b   1.000
_cell.length_c   1.000
_cell.angle_alpha   90.00
_cell.angle_beta   90.00
_cell.angle_gamma   90.00
#
_symmetry.space_group_name_H-M   'P 1'
#
loop_
_entity.id
_entity.type
_entity.pdbx_description
1 polymer ?
#
loop_
_entity_poly.entity_id
_entity_poly.type
_entity_poly.pdbx_seq_one_letter_code
_entity_poly.pdbx_strand_id
1 'polypeptide(L)'
;MESNRVGNNEIVDVLGEGGYGEVYKALDVKSKDYVALKKLHAGVPFDRLQNESKLLKECNSNYIVRYKDVIWNENELWIVMEYCRCGSLAAVIQSGNRLNEAELRDVASCCLLGLIYLHGKKIIHRDVKPDNLFVSENGVIKLGDFGLAVQLEHTNSKRDTKCGTSWYMAPETYDGKTTLESDVWALGISLIELAEGKNPFSGYSDMQVMKTVNFGEPPSLSSEKWSAAFVDFVNKCLVRDVNERWSVEQLMNHPFVRDSVERIRNSGNSEALLALAKRISDTMKQRSSQTLSMNLSPNTVVERASPGVSRMKFPILRNYSSDGYYSLQEIMAEREKREAELVERERNKVEISSMKDLKKASVETRVIEVLPNCCNEVETTVLDLSRFVNLQEFRVRDNCFENVNEVKLIGMKMLESVIVGENCFTKKENGGSKDPIGHFYVKNCEKLRELKIGRCSFEYYSVCEIENVDLPELKSIEIENECFKNVSELKLIGMKMLKKVLIGENCFTKKKSDDDKNAYGLYVKSCELTGFEITSI
;
A
#
# COMPACT_ATOMS: atom_id res chain seq x y z
N MET A 1 -26.14 -27.48 -4.01
CA MET A 1 -24.77 -27.91 -4.31
C MET A 1 -24.25 -26.89 -5.29
N GLU A 2 -23.63 -25.82 -4.78
CA GLU A 2 -23.06 -24.77 -5.62
C GLU A 2 -22.00 -25.39 -6.53
N SER A 3 -22.02 -25.04 -7.80
CA SER A 3 -21.16 -25.66 -8.81
C SER A 3 -19.71 -25.33 -8.51
N ASN A 4 -18.92 -26.34 -8.12
CA ASN A 4 -17.49 -26.24 -7.85
C ASN A 4 -16.64 -26.08 -9.13
N ARG A 5 -17.18 -25.41 -10.16
CA ARG A 5 -16.63 -25.35 -11.52
C ARG A 5 -16.74 -23.94 -12.08
N VAL A 6 -15.62 -23.43 -12.60
CA VAL A 6 -15.52 -22.15 -13.29
C VAL A 6 -15.15 -22.40 -14.75
N GLY A 7 -16.10 -22.20 -15.66
CA GLY A 7 -15.94 -22.58 -17.08
C GLY A 7 -15.65 -24.07 -17.25
N ASN A 8 -14.47 -24.43 -17.75
CA ASN A 8 -14.04 -25.84 -17.91
C ASN A 8 -13.17 -26.37 -16.76
N ASN A 9 -13.00 -25.59 -15.69
CA ASN A 9 -12.06 -25.88 -14.63
C ASN A 9 -12.81 -26.28 -13.36
N GLU A 10 -12.55 -27.48 -12.85
CA GLU A 10 -13.12 -27.99 -11.60
C GLU A 10 -12.20 -27.62 -10.43
N ILE A 11 -12.69 -26.87 -9.46
CA ILE A 11 -11.91 -26.41 -8.31
C ILE A 11 -11.58 -27.60 -7.41
N VAL A 12 -10.30 -27.74 -7.07
CA VAL A 12 -9.76 -28.84 -6.28
C VAL A 12 -9.34 -28.38 -4.89
N ASP A 13 -8.68 -27.22 -4.80
CA ASP A 13 -8.14 -26.73 -3.53
C ASP A 13 -7.98 -25.20 -3.54
N VAL A 14 -7.94 -24.58 -2.37
CA VAL A 14 -7.60 -23.16 -2.20
C VAL A 14 -6.10 -23.05 -2.01
N LEU A 15 -5.43 -22.28 -2.88
CA LEU A 15 -3.97 -22.09 -2.82
C LEU A 15 -3.59 -20.89 -1.94
N GLY A 16 -4.46 -19.89 -1.84
CA GLY A 16 -4.26 -18.74 -0.98
C GLY A 16 -5.23 -17.59 -1.26
N GLU A 17 -5.22 -16.61 -0.38
CA GLU A 17 -5.97 -15.36 -0.48
C GLU A 17 -5.00 -14.20 -0.28
N GLY A 18 -5.10 -13.16 -1.12
CA GLY A 18 -4.27 -11.96 -1.04
C GLY A 18 -5.04 -10.70 -1.43
N GLY A 19 -4.40 -9.54 -1.37
CA GLY A 19 -5.06 -8.24 -1.62
C GLY A 19 -5.66 -8.06 -3.02
N TYR A 20 -5.34 -8.95 -3.96
CA TYR A 20 -5.86 -8.95 -5.33
C TYR A 20 -6.93 -10.02 -5.58
N GLY A 21 -7.26 -10.83 -4.56
CA GLY A 21 -8.28 -11.87 -4.63
C GLY A 21 -7.80 -13.25 -4.21
N GLU A 22 -8.64 -14.24 -4.52
CA GLU A 22 -8.46 -15.64 -4.12
C GLU A 22 -7.85 -16.47 -5.25
N VAL A 23 -6.93 -17.37 -4.91
CA VAL A 23 -6.28 -18.27 -5.87
C VAL A 23 -6.62 -19.71 -5.54
N TYR A 24 -7.09 -20.44 -6.55
CA TYR A 24 -7.51 -21.83 -6.44
C TYR A 24 -6.69 -22.71 -7.38
N LYS A 25 -6.45 -23.95 -6.95
CA LYS A 25 -6.00 -25.03 -7.82
C LYS A 25 -7.24 -25.64 -8.46
N ALA A 26 -7.24 -25.78 -9.77
CA ALA A 26 -8.33 -26.43 -10.49
C ALA A 26 -7.82 -27.42 -11.53
N LEU A 27 -8.64 -28.42 -11.86
CA LEU A 27 -8.40 -29.37 -12.93
C LEU A 27 -9.12 -28.88 -14.20
N ASP A 28 -8.37 -28.61 -15.26
CA ASP A 28 -8.98 -28.36 -16.57
C ASP A 28 -9.49 -29.69 -17.14
N VAL A 29 -10.81 -29.80 -17.26
CA VAL A 29 -11.48 -31.03 -17.68
C VAL A 29 -11.10 -31.43 -19.11
N LYS A 30 -10.71 -30.48 -19.96
CA LYS A 30 -10.31 -30.74 -21.36
C LYS A 30 -8.88 -31.27 -21.46
N SER A 31 -7.92 -30.55 -20.89
CA SER A 31 -6.50 -30.96 -20.98
C SER A 31 -6.11 -32.05 -19.98
N LYS A 32 -6.94 -32.29 -18.95
CA LYS A 32 -6.63 -33.18 -17.82
C LYS A 32 -5.38 -32.76 -17.04
N ASP A 33 -5.04 -31.48 -17.08
CA ASP A 33 -3.93 -30.89 -16.32
C ASP A 33 -4.42 -29.84 -15.33
N TYR A 34 -3.58 -29.53 -14.35
CA TYR A 34 -3.89 -28.52 -13.34
C TYR A 34 -3.64 -27.10 -13.85
N VAL A 35 -4.50 -26.19 -13.40
CA VAL A 35 -4.41 -24.75 -13.62
C VAL A 35 -4.53 -24.02 -12.28
N ALA A 36 -4.00 -22.79 -12.24
CA ALA A 36 -4.30 -21.85 -11.17
C ALA A 36 -5.44 -20.94 -11.65
N LEU A 37 -6.49 -20.80 -10.84
CA LEU A 37 -7.59 -19.87 -11.07
C LEU A 37 -7.45 -18.73 -10.07
N LYS A 38 -7.30 -17.50 -10.56
CA LYS A 38 -7.28 -16.31 -9.72
C LYS A 38 -8.59 -15.56 -9.89
N LYS A 39 -9.39 -15.52 -8.85
CA LYS A 39 -10.62 -14.75 -8.75
C LYS A 39 -10.26 -13.33 -8.33
N LEU A 40 -10.67 -12.32 -9.09
CA LEU A 40 -10.45 -10.92 -8.72
C LEU A 40 -11.62 -10.39 -7.88
N HIS A 41 -11.33 -9.47 -6.95
CA HIS A 41 -12.36 -8.81 -6.14
C HIS A 41 -13.36 -8.00 -7.00
N ALA A 42 -14.58 -7.86 -6.48
CA ALA A 42 -15.66 -7.14 -7.15
C ALA A 42 -15.28 -5.66 -7.43
N GLY A 43 -15.59 -5.18 -8.64
CA GLY A 43 -15.40 -3.78 -9.03
C GLY A 43 -14.44 -3.53 -10.21
N VAL A 44 -13.76 -4.56 -10.74
CA VAL A 44 -12.96 -4.43 -11.96
C VAL A 44 -13.86 -4.58 -13.20
N PRO A 45 -13.98 -3.57 -14.09
CA PRO A 45 -14.88 -3.65 -15.24
C PRO A 45 -14.43 -4.72 -16.26
N PHE A 46 -15.32 -5.65 -16.62
CA PHE A 46 -15.05 -6.74 -17.57
C PHE A 46 -14.51 -6.25 -18.93
N ASP A 47 -15.06 -5.15 -19.45
CA ASP A 47 -14.72 -4.63 -20.78
C ASP A 47 -13.27 -4.13 -20.88
N ARG A 48 -12.69 -3.65 -19.77
CA ARG A 48 -11.27 -3.24 -19.73
C ARG A 48 -10.34 -4.44 -19.75
N LEU A 49 -10.70 -5.47 -18.97
CA LEU A 49 -9.99 -6.74 -18.90
C LEU A 49 -10.01 -7.51 -20.21
N GLN A 50 -11.09 -7.45 -20.97
CA GLN A 50 -11.17 -8.18 -22.24
C GLN A 50 -10.11 -7.68 -23.24
N ASN A 51 -9.87 -6.37 -23.31
CA ASN A 51 -8.85 -5.77 -24.18
C ASN A 51 -7.42 -6.07 -23.70
N GLU A 52 -7.17 -6.00 -22.39
CA GLU A 52 -5.86 -6.29 -21.79
C GLU A 52 -5.54 -7.80 -21.79
N SER A 53 -6.56 -8.66 -21.74
CA SER A 53 -6.41 -10.11 -21.73
C SER A 53 -5.69 -10.62 -22.98
N LYS A 54 -5.81 -9.91 -24.11
CA LYS A 54 -5.11 -10.26 -25.36
C LYS A 54 -3.60 -10.15 -25.18
N LEU A 55 -3.11 -9.04 -24.61
CA LEU A 55 -1.69 -8.82 -24.37
C LEU A 55 -1.12 -9.84 -23.37
N LEU A 56 -1.89 -10.18 -22.32
CA LEU A 56 -1.52 -11.22 -21.37
C LEU A 56 -1.44 -12.61 -22.01
N LYS A 57 -2.43 -12.98 -22.85
CA LYS A 57 -2.44 -14.27 -23.57
C LYS A 57 -1.34 -14.36 -24.63
N GLU A 58 -0.94 -13.24 -25.23
CA GLU A 58 0.18 -13.17 -26.18
C GLU A 58 1.55 -13.27 -25.49
N CYS A 59 1.62 -13.09 -24.16
CA CYS A 59 2.86 -13.27 -23.42
C CYS A 59 3.21 -14.77 -23.30
N ASN A 60 4.12 -15.22 -24.16
CA ASN A 60 4.60 -16.60 -24.21
C ASN A 60 6.12 -16.65 -24.05
N SER A 61 6.59 -16.90 -22.83
CA SER A 61 8.00 -17.07 -22.50
C SER A 61 8.15 -18.17 -21.45
N ASN A 62 9.23 -18.96 -21.53
CA ASN A 62 9.53 -20.00 -20.56
C ASN A 62 9.78 -19.44 -19.14
N TYR A 63 10.09 -18.15 -19.04
CA TYR A 63 10.44 -17.45 -17.80
C TYR A 63 9.31 -16.59 -17.25
N ILE A 64 8.11 -16.70 -17.83
CA ILE A 64 6.89 -16.00 -17.42
C ILE A 64 5.81 -17.04 -17.15
N VAL A 65 4.97 -16.83 -16.13
CA VAL A 65 3.78 -17.65 -15.88
C VAL A 65 2.77 -17.40 -17.00
N ARG A 66 2.42 -18.45 -17.73
CA ARG A 66 1.52 -18.38 -18.88
C ARG A 66 0.08 -18.10 -18.45
N TYR A 67 -0.49 -17.02 -18.98
CA TYR A 67 -1.92 -16.74 -18.94
C TYR A 67 -2.62 -17.59 -20.00
N LYS A 68 -3.50 -18.49 -19.56
CA LYS A 68 -4.23 -19.42 -20.43
C LYS A 68 -5.55 -18.83 -20.89
N ASP A 69 -6.33 -18.25 -19.98
CA ASP A 69 -7.65 -17.72 -20.31
C ASP A 69 -8.14 -16.66 -19.30
N VAL A 70 -9.23 -15.97 -19.64
CA VAL A 70 -9.97 -15.08 -18.74
C VAL A 70 -11.44 -15.45 -18.84
N ILE A 71 -12.08 -15.73 -17.71
CA ILE A 71 -13.45 -16.23 -17.61
C ILE A 71 -14.28 -15.22 -16.83
N TRP A 72 -15.45 -14.87 -17.36
CA TRP A 72 -16.50 -14.19 -16.60
C TRP A 72 -17.50 -15.23 -16.13
N ASN A 73 -17.66 -15.36 -14.81
CA ASN A 73 -18.57 -16.34 -14.20
C ASN A 73 -19.27 -15.69 -13.01
N GLU A 74 -20.60 -15.72 -12.98
CA GLU A 74 -21.42 -15.22 -11.85
C GLU A 74 -21.08 -13.77 -11.42
N ASN A 75 -20.84 -12.88 -12.39
CA ASN A 75 -20.40 -11.49 -12.17
C ASN A 75 -19.01 -11.33 -11.53
N GLU A 76 -18.20 -12.39 -11.57
CA GLU A 76 -16.84 -12.40 -11.09
C GLU A 76 -15.88 -12.64 -12.24
N LEU A 77 -14.72 -11.98 -12.18
CA LEU A 77 -13.65 -12.21 -13.14
C LEU A 77 -12.65 -13.22 -12.59
N TRP A 78 -12.34 -14.21 -13.42
CA TRP A 78 -11.40 -15.26 -13.16
C TRP A 78 -10.30 -15.27 -14.22
N ILE A 79 -9.05 -15.34 -13.77
CA ILE A 79 -7.88 -15.51 -14.64
C ILE A 79 -7.40 -16.96 -14.52
N VAL A 80 -7.28 -17.64 -15.66
CA VAL A 80 -6.75 -19.00 -15.75
C VAL A 80 -5.27 -18.91 -16.11
N MET A 81 -4.41 -19.48 -15.28
CA MET A 81 -2.96 -19.46 -15.42
C MET A 81 -2.40 -20.89 -15.41
N GLU A 82 -1.19 -21.08 -15.93
CA GLU A 82 -0.47 -22.33 -15.68
C GLU A 82 -0.22 -22.52 -14.17
N TYR A 83 -0.30 -23.78 -13.73
CA TYR A 83 -0.07 -24.12 -12.34
C TYR A 83 1.40 -24.51 -12.12
N CYS A 84 2.14 -23.74 -11.32
CA CYS A 84 3.52 -24.04 -10.98
C CYS A 84 3.60 -24.96 -9.75
N ARG A 85 3.85 -26.25 -9.98
CA ARG A 85 3.72 -27.30 -8.94
C ARG A 85 4.65 -27.14 -7.75
N CYS A 86 5.84 -26.59 -7.96
CA CYS A 86 6.82 -26.37 -6.89
C CYS A 86 6.53 -25.11 -6.07
N GLY A 87 5.49 -24.34 -6.41
CA GLY A 87 5.10 -23.12 -5.70
C GLY A 87 6.05 -21.95 -5.92
N SER A 88 5.86 -20.89 -5.12
CA SER A 88 6.69 -19.69 -5.13
C SER A 88 7.96 -19.86 -4.28
N LEU A 89 8.99 -19.08 -4.56
CA LEU A 89 10.22 -19.09 -3.77
C LEU A 89 9.99 -18.63 -2.32
N ALA A 90 9.00 -17.76 -2.07
CA ALA A 90 8.56 -17.42 -0.72
C ALA A 90 8.12 -18.67 0.05
N ALA A 91 7.23 -19.49 -0.53
CA ALA A 91 6.76 -20.74 0.08
C ALA A 91 7.91 -21.75 0.28
N VAL A 92 8.86 -21.80 -0.67
CA VAL A 92 10.06 -22.63 -0.55
C VAL A 92 10.87 -22.23 0.69
N ILE A 93 11.16 -20.96 0.90
CA ILE A 93 11.94 -20.51 2.07
C ILE A 93 11.18 -20.72 3.39
N GLN A 94 9.88 -20.43 3.40
CA GLN A 94 8.99 -20.67 4.55
C GLN A 94 8.93 -22.14 4.93
N SER A 95 9.06 -23.06 3.96
CA SER A 95 9.11 -24.50 4.23
C SER A 95 10.39 -24.96 4.95
N GLY A 96 11.35 -24.06 5.17
CA GLY A 96 12.65 -24.33 5.78
C GLY A 96 13.76 -24.60 4.78
N ASN A 97 13.45 -24.69 3.47
CA ASN A 97 14.49 -24.79 2.45
C ASN A 97 15.30 -23.50 2.37
N ARG A 98 16.58 -23.63 2.03
CA ARG A 98 17.49 -22.50 1.80
C ARG A 98 18.16 -22.69 0.45
N LEU A 99 18.37 -21.58 -0.24
CA LEU A 99 19.01 -21.57 -1.54
C LEU A 99 20.51 -21.36 -1.36
N ASN A 100 21.31 -22.13 -2.08
CA ASN A 100 22.74 -21.88 -2.18
C ASN A 100 23.03 -20.83 -3.27
N GLU A 101 24.28 -20.36 -3.35
CA GLU A 101 24.64 -19.28 -4.29
C GLU A 101 24.48 -19.69 -5.77
N ALA A 102 24.67 -20.96 -6.12
CA ALA A 102 24.43 -21.43 -7.49
C ALA A 102 22.94 -21.39 -7.85
N GLU A 103 22.07 -21.72 -6.90
CA GLU A 103 20.61 -21.59 -7.06
C GLU A 103 20.20 -20.12 -7.16
N LEU A 104 20.72 -19.23 -6.31
CA LEU A 104 20.45 -17.79 -6.35
C LEU A 104 20.89 -17.15 -7.68
N ARG A 105 22.04 -17.57 -8.20
CA ARG A 105 22.53 -17.15 -9.52
C ARG A 105 21.59 -17.54 -10.64
N ASP A 106 21.09 -18.76 -10.62
CA ASP A 106 20.21 -19.27 -11.66
C ASP A 106 18.78 -18.71 -11.50
N VAL A 107 18.34 -18.41 -10.27
CA VAL A 107 17.13 -17.58 -10.00
C VAL A 107 17.27 -16.21 -10.64
N ALA A 108 18.36 -15.48 -10.36
CA ALA A 108 18.62 -14.16 -10.94
C ALA A 108 18.65 -14.21 -12.47
N SER A 109 19.31 -15.22 -13.04
CA SER A 109 19.40 -15.43 -14.49
C SER A 109 18.05 -15.64 -15.14
N CYS A 110 17.18 -16.50 -14.56
CA CYS A 110 15.82 -16.69 -15.03
C CYS A 110 14.97 -15.41 -14.90
N CYS A 111 15.11 -14.66 -13.80
CA CYS A 111 14.40 -13.39 -13.62
C CYS A 111 14.80 -12.37 -14.68
N LEU A 112 16.10 -12.21 -14.97
CA LEU A 112 16.58 -11.33 -16.05
C LEU A 112 16.05 -11.77 -17.42
N LEU A 113 16.00 -13.08 -17.70
CA LEU A 113 15.42 -13.61 -18.95
C LEU A 113 13.90 -13.36 -19.06
N GLY A 114 13.18 -13.33 -17.94
CA GLY A 114 11.78 -12.92 -17.89
C GLY A 114 11.60 -11.42 -18.07
N LEU A 115 12.37 -10.61 -17.34
CA LEU A 115 12.30 -9.16 -17.38
C LEU A 115 12.69 -8.60 -18.75
N ILE A 116 13.76 -9.10 -19.39
CA ILE A 116 14.15 -8.63 -20.74
C ILE A 116 13.03 -8.88 -21.76
N TYR A 117 12.30 -9.98 -21.62
CA TYR A 117 11.17 -10.31 -22.48
C TYR A 117 10.00 -9.33 -22.28
N LEU A 118 9.65 -9.01 -21.02
CA LEU A 118 8.59 -8.04 -20.71
C LEU A 118 9.01 -6.62 -21.11
N HIS A 119 10.23 -6.21 -20.77
CA HIS A 119 10.76 -4.88 -21.06
C HIS A 119 10.90 -4.63 -22.57
N GLY A 120 11.24 -5.66 -23.35
CA GLY A 120 11.24 -5.60 -24.82
C GLY A 120 9.83 -5.33 -25.41
N LYS A 121 8.78 -5.67 -24.67
CA LYS A 121 7.38 -5.35 -24.99
C LYS A 121 6.87 -4.07 -24.31
N LYS A 122 7.75 -3.31 -23.64
CA LYS A 122 7.42 -2.11 -22.85
C LYS A 122 6.44 -2.37 -21.70
N ILE A 123 6.49 -3.59 -21.14
CA ILE A 123 5.70 -3.98 -19.97
C ILE A 123 6.61 -3.92 -18.75
N ILE A 124 6.22 -3.17 -17.71
CA ILE A 124 6.85 -3.17 -16.39
C ILE A 124 6.14 -4.22 -15.52
N HIS A 125 6.89 -5.06 -14.81
CA HIS A 125 6.30 -6.10 -13.96
C HIS A 125 5.68 -5.51 -12.67
N ARG A 126 6.35 -4.54 -12.05
CA ARG A 126 5.93 -3.74 -10.87
C ARG A 126 5.80 -4.49 -9.53
N ASP A 127 5.69 -5.81 -9.55
CA ASP A 127 5.56 -6.65 -8.35
C ASP A 127 6.55 -7.83 -8.32
N VAL A 128 7.82 -7.58 -8.63
CA VAL A 128 8.89 -8.60 -8.53
C VAL A 128 9.21 -8.85 -7.06
N LYS A 129 8.87 -10.04 -6.57
CA LYS A 129 9.13 -10.49 -5.19
C LYS A 129 9.07 -12.01 -5.08
N PRO A 130 9.68 -12.64 -4.05
CA PRO A 130 9.69 -14.10 -3.89
C PRO A 130 8.31 -14.79 -3.98
N ASP A 131 7.22 -14.12 -3.60
CA ASP A 131 5.85 -14.64 -3.73
C ASP A 131 5.43 -14.84 -5.20
N ASN A 132 5.97 -14.03 -6.10
CA ASN A 132 5.67 -14.02 -7.54
C ASN A 132 6.77 -14.70 -8.38
N LEU A 133 7.79 -15.28 -7.75
CA LEU A 133 8.84 -16.06 -8.41
C LEU A 133 8.54 -17.54 -8.26
N PHE A 134 8.04 -18.18 -9.31
CA PHE A 134 7.58 -19.56 -9.26
C PHE A 134 8.65 -20.54 -9.76
N VAL A 135 8.83 -21.64 -9.03
CA VAL A 135 9.72 -22.72 -9.45
C VAL A 135 8.96 -23.65 -10.40
N SER A 136 9.51 -23.86 -11.60
CA SER A 136 9.01 -24.86 -12.54
C SER A 136 9.64 -26.23 -12.27
N GLU A 137 8.90 -27.30 -12.53
CA GLU A 137 9.41 -28.68 -12.48
C GLU A 137 10.55 -28.92 -13.48
N ASN A 138 10.65 -28.10 -14.53
CA ASN A 138 11.71 -28.16 -15.52
C ASN A 138 12.98 -27.41 -15.09
N GLY A 139 13.05 -26.91 -13.85
CA GLY A 139 14.22 -26.24 -13.30
C GLY A 139 14.49 -24.87 -13.91
N VAL A 140 13.45 -24.03 -13.95
CA VAL A 140 13.54 -22.60 -14.26
C VAL A 140 12.67 -21.81 -13.29
N ILE A 141 12.94 -20.52 -13.14
CA ILE A 141 12.03 -19.59 -12.45
C ILE A 141 11.13 -18.89 -13.47
N LYS A 142 9.85 -18.78 -13.11
CA LYS A 142 8.82 -18.06 -13.86
C LYS A 142 8.30 -16.86 -13.07
N LEU A 143 8.33 -15.68 -13.66
CA LEU A 143 7.71 -14.47 -13.10
C LEU A 143 6.19 -14.56 -13.27
N GLY A 144 5.44 -14.43 -12.17
CA GLY A 144 3.97 -14.43 -12.17
C GLY A 144 3.37 -13.07 -11.78
N ASP A 145 2.06 -12.93 -11.97
CA ASP A 145 1.27 -11.79 -11.49
C ASP A 145 1.58 -10.40 -12.08
N PHE A 146 2.38 -10.28 -13.14
CA PHE A 146 2.64 -9.00 -13.84
C PHE A 146 1.38 -8.39 -14.50
N GLY A 147 0.39 -9.20 -14.85
CA GLY A 147 -0.80 -8.75 -15.59
C GLY A 147 -1.80 -7.90 -14.80
N LEU A 148 -1.72 -7.92 -13.47
CA LEU A 148 -2.54 -7.05 -12.61
C LEU A 148 -1.96 -5.64 -12.50
N ALA A 149 -0.66 -5.51 -12.70
CA ALA A 149 0.04 -4.24 -12.58
C ALA A 149 -0.22 -3.30 -13.77
N VAL A 150 -0.47 -3.86 -14.95
CA VAL A 150 -0.95 -3.13 -16.14
C VAL A 150 -2.33 -2.49 -15.88
N GLN A 151 -3.18 -3.15 -15.08
CA GLN A 151 -4.53 -2.64 -14.76
C GLN A 151 -4.50 -1.49 -13.75
N LEU A 152 -3.51 -1.52 -12.83
CA LEU A 152 -3.28 -0.45 -11.87
C LEU A 152 -2.82 0.83 -12.58
N GLU A 153 -2.15 0.76 -13.73
CA GLU A 153 -1.83 1.96 -14.53
C GLU A 153 -3.09 2.68 -15.05
N HIS A 154 -4.08 1.94 -15.56
CA HIS A 154 -5.27 2.50 -16.19
C HIS A 154 -6.43 2.82 -15.22
N THR A 155 -6.31 2.40 -13.95
CA THR A 155 -7.22 2.80 -12.87
C THR A 155 -6.65 3.92 -11.99
N ASN A 156 -5.36 4.24 -12.11
CA ASN A 156 -4.69 5.31 -11.36
C ASN A 156 -4.85 6.72 -11.96
N SER A 157 -6.10 7.07 -12.28
CA SER A 157 -6.57 8.43 -11.99
C SER A 157 -7.22 8.39 -10.59
N LYS A 158 -6.47 8.82 -9.56
CA LYS A 158 -6.96 9.21 -8.22
C LYS A 158 -7.39 8.13 -7.20
N ARG A 159 -6.85 6.90 -7.17
CA ARG A 159 -7.08 6.01 -6.00
C ARG A 159 -5.81 5.43 -5.38
N ASP A 160 -5.66 5.81 -4.10
CA ASP A 160 -4.67 5.45 -3.09
C ASP A 160 -4.77 3.95 -2.76
N THR A 161 -4.45 3.08 -3.72
CA THR A 161 -4.55 1.63 -3.56
C THR A 161 -3.33 1.13 -2.79
N LYS A 162 -3.34 1.33 -1.46
CA LYS A 162 -2.48 0.62 -0.51
C LYS A 162 -2.77 -0.88 -0.62
N CYS A 163 -1.97 -1.59 -1.40
CA CYS A 163 -2.02 -3.05 -1.43
C CYS A 163 -0.60 -3.62 -1.33
N GLY A 164 -0.34 -4.27 -0.19
CA GLY A 164 0.90 -5.00 0.08
C GLY A 164 2.00 -4.14 0.71
N THR A 165 2.83 -4.80 1.51
CA THR A 165 4.00 -4.20 2.16
C THR A 165 4.99 -3.66 1.11
N SER A 166 5.25 -2.35 1.11
CA SER A 166 6.06 -1.63 0.11
C SER A 166 7.57 -1.94 0.11
N TRP A 167 8.01 -3.07 0.67
CA TRP A 167 9.43 -3.38 0.89
C TRP A 167 10.27 -3.51 -0.39
N TYR A 168 9.64 -3.79 -1.53
CA TYR A 168 10.32 -3.98 -2.82
C TYR A 168 10.27 -2.74 -3.71
N MET A 169 9.61 -1.66 -3.27
CA MET A 169 9.43 -0.44 -4.06
C MET A 169 10.75 0.30 -4.25
N ALA A 170 11.02 0.70 -5.50
CA ALA A 170 12.18 1.50 -5.86
C ALA A 170 11.99 2.99 -5.46
N PRO A 171 13.06 3.76 -5.23
CA PRO A 171 12.99 5.17 -4.83
C PRO A 171 12.04 6.02 -5.69
N GLU A 172 12.17 5.91 -7.02
CA GLU A 172 11.41 6.70 -7.99
C GLU A 172 9.90 6.38 -7.98
N THR A 173 9.50 5.22 -7.46
CA THR A 173 8.09 4.82 -7.39
C THR A 173 7.31 5.63 -6.34
N TYR A 174 7.98 6.17 -5.32
CA TYR A 174 7.36 7.07 -4.34
C TYR A 174 6.97 8.43 -4.93
N ASP A 175 7.65 8.85 -6.01
CA ASP A 175 7.31 10.06 -6.77
C ASP A 175 6.34 9.78 -7.93
N GLY A 176 5.76 8.58 -7.98
CA GLY A 176 4.88 8.15 -9.08
C GLY A 176 5.60 7.87 -10.41
N LYS A 177 6.94 7.79 -10.41
CA LYS A 177 7.76 7.61 -11.62
C LYS A 177 8.24 6.16 -11.78
N THR A 178 7.33 5.20 -11.86
CA THR A 178 7.73 3.80 -12.12
C THR A 178 8.33 3.64 -13.52
N THR A 179 9.46 2.95 -13.60
CA THR A 179 10.21 2.68 -14.84
C THR A 179 10.49 1.19 -14.98
N LEU A 180 11.12 0.77 -16.10
CA LEU A 180 11.55 -0.62 -16.29
C LEU A 180 12.62 -1.00 -15.24
N GLU A 181 13.46 -0.04 -14.88
CA GLU A 181 14.53 -0.14 -13.89
C GLU A 181 13.99 -0.28 -12.46
N SER A 182 12.70 0.04 -12.22
CA SER A 182 12.04 -0.26 -10.94
C SER A 182 11.96 -1.77 -10.67
N ASP A 183 11.80 -2.61 -11.72
CA ASP A 183 11.81 -4.06 -11.57
C ASP A 183 13.20 -4.60 -11.17
N VAL A 184 14.27 -3.91 -11.61
CA VAL A 184 15.65 -4.26 -11.26
C VAL A 184 15.91 -4.05 -9.77
N TRP A 185 15.43 -2.93 -9.20
CA TRP A 185 15.51 -2.69 -7.77
C TRP A 185 14.78 -3.78 -6.97
N ALA A 186 13.55 -4.10 -7.38
CA ALA A 186 12.73 -5.12 -6.74
C ALA A 186 13.39 -6.52 -6.81
N LEU A 187 14.06 -6.85 -7.91
CA LEU A 187 14.90 -8.05 -8.03
C LEU A 187 16.07 -8.03 -7.03
N GLY A 188 16.75 -6.90 -6.85
CA GLY A 188 17.83 -6.75 -5.86
C GLY A 188 17.37 -7.06 -4.44
N ILE A 189 16.25 -6.46 -4.00
CA ILE A 189 15.66 -6.72 -2.68
C ILE A 189 15.24 -8.19 -2.56
N SER A 190 14.63 -8.75 -3.60
CA SER A 190 14.23 -10.16 -3.64
C SER A 190 15.42 -11.10 -3.43
N LEU A 191 16.56 -10.83 -4.08
CA LEU A 191 17.75 -11.66 -3.95
C LEU A 191 18.36 -11.60 -2.55
N ILE A 192 18.32 -10.43 -1.87
CA ILE A 192 18.71 -10.31 -0.47
C ILE A 192 17.82 -11.18 0.41
N GLU A 193 16.51 -11.09 0.23
CA GLU A 193 15.57 -11.90 1.01
C GLU A 193 15.76 -13.40 0.79
N LEU A 194 15.99 -13.82 -0.46
CA LEU A 194 16.21 -15.22 -0.78
C LEU A 194 17.52 -15.75 -0.16
N ALA A 195 18.56 -14.91 -0.16
CA ALA A 195 19.87 -15.23 0.40
C ALA A 195 19.85 -15.29 1.94
N GLU A 196 19.25 -14.28 2.59
CA GLU A 196 19.25 -14.15 4.05
C GLU A 196 18.06 -14.84 4.73
N GLY A 197 17.06 -15.26 3.96
CA GLY A 197 15.81 -15.85 4.46
C GLY A 197 14.88 -14.86 5.16
N LYS A 198 15.20 -13.56 5.08
CA LYS A 198 14.42 -12.46 5.66
C LYS A 198 14.64 -11.19 4.85
N ASN A 199 13.56 -10.48 4.55
CA ASN A 199 13.62 -9.18 3.87
C ASN A 199 14.42 -8.14 4.69
N PRO A 200 15.28 -7.31 4.07
CA PRO A 200 16.06 -6.29 4.78
C PRO A 200 15.20 -5.28 5.54
N PHE A 201 13.98 -5.02 5.07
CA PHE A 201 13.04 -4.09 5.70
C PHE A 201 11.99 -4.79 6.58
N SER A 202 12.15 -6.09 6.85
CA SER A 202 11.21 -6.82 7.70
C SER A 202 11.14 -6.22 9.10
N GLY A 203 9.94 -5.77 9.49
CA GLY A 203 9.66 -5.06 10.75
C GLY A 203 9.69 -3.53 10.63
N TYR A 204 10.02 -2.97 9.46
CA TYR A 204 9.95 -1.55 9.21
C TYR A 204 8.52 -1.16 8.82
N SER A 205 8.05 0.00 9.32
CA SER A 205 6.85 0.66 8.81
C SER A 205 7.09 1.26 7.43
N ASP A 206 6.05 1.48 6.64
CA ASP A 206 6.14 2.04 5.29
C ASP A 206 6.95 3.36 5.24
N MET A 207 6.79 4.22 6.25
CA MET A 207 7.55 5.46 6.36
C MET A 207 9.04 5.22 6.62
N GLN A 208 9.40 4.20 7.40
CA GLN A 208 10.80 3.83 7.63
C GLN A 208 11.43 3.23 6.37
N VAL A 209 10.69 2.41 5.62
CA VAL A 209 11.11 1.88 4.32
C VAL A 209 11.38 3.04 3.37
N MET A 210 10.38 3.90 3.14
CA MET A 210 10.48 5.06 2.25
C MET A 210 11.68 5.94 2.61
N LYS A 211 11.85 6.28 3.89
CA LYS A 211 12.98 7.11 4.35
C LYS A 211 14.33 6.43 4.06
N THR A 212 14.43 5.13 4.30
CA THR A 212 15.68 4.39 4.09
C THR A 212 16.00 4.27 2.60
N VAL A 213 15.01 3.93 1.77
CA VAL A 213 15.15 3.81 0.33
C VAL A 213 15.54 5.16 -0.32
N ASN A 214 14.92 6.26 0.10
CA ASN A 214 15.16 7.58 -0.51
C ASN A 214 16.38 8.33 0.03
N PHE A 215 16.76 8.10 1.29
CA PHE A 215 17.79 8.91 1.95
C PHE A 215 18.88 8.11 2.67
N GLY A 216 18.65 6.83 2.95
CA GLY A 216 19.60 5.96 3.65
C GLY A 216 20.45 5.10 2.71
N GLU A 217 21.47 4.44 3.25
CA GLU A 217 22.29 3.51 2.46
C GLU A 217 21.43 2.35 1.91
N PRO A 218 21.56 2.02 0.62
CA PRO A 218 20.89 0.85 0.06
C PRO A 218 21.28 -0.43 0.81
N PRO A 219 20.34 -1.37 1.04
CA PRO A 219 20.68 -2.66 1.60
C PRO A 219 21.73 -3.38 0.76
N SER A 220 22.62 -4.14 1.38
CA SER A 220 23.63 -4.95 0.70
C SER A 220 23.80 -6.29 1.39
N LEU A 221 24.35 -7.26 0.65
CA LEU A 221 24.71 -8.57 1.16
C LEU A 221 26.05 -8.52 1.92
N SER A 222 26.21 -9.35 2.95
CA SER A 222 27.49 -9.47 3.65
C SER A 222 28.55 -10.14 2.77
N SER A 223 29.68 -9.46 2.57
CA SER A 223 30.86 -9.99 1.87
C SER A 223 31.57 -11.13 2.62
N GLU A 224 31.22 -11.38 3.89
CA GLU A 224 31.76 -12.52 4.65
C GLU A 224 31.06 -13.83 4.28
N LYS A 225 29.80 -13.77 3.82
CA LYS A 225 28.95 -14.93 3.56
C LYS A 225 28.79 -15.23 2.07
N TRP A 226 28.83 -14.20 1.22
CA TRP A 226 28.53 -14.30 -0.20
C TRP A 226 29.71 -13.85 -1.07
N SER A 227 29.83 -14.42 -2.28
CA SER A 227 30.91 -14.03 -3.18
C SER A 227 30.87 -12.55 -3.54
N ALA A 228 32.05 -11.96 -3.78
CA ALA A 228 32.16 -10.57 -4.21
C ALA A 228 31.36 -10.30 -5.50
N ALA A 229 31.26 -11.28 -6.39
CA ALA A 229 30.46 -11.17 -7.61
C ALA A 229 28.95 -11.10 -7.30
N PHE A 230 28.45 -11.87 -6.34
CA PHE A 230 27.03 -11.80 -5.98
C PHE A 230 26.69 -10.49 -5.26
N VAL A 231 27.55 -10.05 -4.34
CA VAL A 231 27.41 -8.77 -3.64
C VAL A 231 27.41 -7.60 -4.64
N ASP A 232 28.37 -7.57 -5.58
CA ASP A 232 28.43 -6.52 -6.61
C ASP A 232 27.20 -6.53 -7.51
N PHE A 233 26.72 -7.71 -7.93
CA PHE A 233 25.50 -7.83 -8.72
C PHE A 233 24.29 -7.19 -8.02
N VAL A 234 24.08 -7.50 -6.73
CA VAL A 234 22.99 -6.91 -5.93
C VAL A 234 23.18 -5.40 -5.79
N ASN A 235 24.41 -4.92 -5.59
CA ASN A 235 24.69 -3.49 -5.52
C ASN A 235 24.39 -2.76 -6.85
N LYS A 236 24.62 -3.40 -8.00
CA LYS A 236 24.21 -2.85 -9.31
C LYS A 236 22.69 -2.78 -9.49
N CYS A 237 21.94 -3.67 -8.83
CA CYS A 237 20.47 -3.59 -8.79
C CYS A 237 19.98 -2.46 -7.87
N LEU A 238 20.65 -2.23 -6.74
CA LEU A 238 20.22 -1.32 -5.67
C LEU A 238 20.90 0.05 -5.72
N VAL A 239 20.99 0.63 -6.92
CA VAL A 239 21.43 2.01 -7.13
C VAL A 239 20.23 2.95 -7.04
N ARG A 240 20.34 3.99 -6.21
CA ARG A 240 19.22 4.92 -5.94
C ARG A 240 18.84 5.74 -7.18
N ASP A 241 19.82 6.35 -7.85
CA ASP A 241 19.58 7.06 -9.10
C ASP A 241 19.21 6.06 -10.19
N VAL A 242 17.99 6.20 -10.72
CA VAL A 242 17.45 5.33 -11.77
C VAL A 242 18.28 5.36 -13.05
N ASN A 243 18.95 6.48 -13.36
CA ASN A 243 19.76 6.62 -14.57
C ASN A 243 21.14 5.95 -14.43
N GLU A 244 21.60 5.74 -13.19
CA GLU A 244 22.85 5.05 -12.90
C GLU A 244 22.62 3.56 -12.60
N ARG A 245 21.39 3.18 -12.25
CA ARG A 245 20.99 1.79 -12.04
C ARG A 245 21.12 1.00 -13.33
N TRP A 246 21.76 -0.17 -13.22
CA TRP A 246 22.00 -0.99 -14.41
C TRP A 246 20.68 -1.51 -14.98
N SER A 247 20.55 -1.44 -16.30
CA SER A 247 19.44 -2.07 -17.02
C SER A 247 19.56 -3.60 -16.96
N VAL A 248 18.47 -4.29 -17.28
CA VAL A 248 18.46 -5.76 -17.41
C VAL A 248 19.53 -6.24 -18.39
N GLU A 249 19.72 -5.54 -19.50
CA GLU A 249 20.72 -5.87 -20.54
C GLU A 249 22.15 -5.77 -20.00
N GLN A 250 22.44 -4.74 -19.20
CA GLN A 250 23.74 -4.58 -18.54
C GLN A 250 23.95 -5.68 -17.50
N LEU A 251 22.94 -5.96 -16.68
CA LEU A 251 23.00 -7.01 -15.64
C LEU A 251 23.19 -8.42 -16.22
N MET A 252 22.61 -8.72 -17.38
CA MET A 252 22.81 -10.01 -18.05
C MET A 252 24.26 -10.27 -18.47
N ASN A 253 25.07 -9.21 -18.58
CA ASN A 253 26.50 -9.30 -18.88
C ASN A 253 27.37 -9.30 -17.61
N HIS A 254 26.78 -9.18 -16.43
CA HIS A 254 27.51 -9.15 -15.16
C HIS A 254 28.18 -10.51 -14.87
N PRO A 255 29.43 -10.56 -14.38
CA PRO A 255 30.18 -11.81 -14.15
C PRO A 255 29.46 -12.84 -13.28
N PHE A 256 28.62 -12.39 -12.36
CA PHE A 256 27.81 -13.29 -11.53
C PHE A 256 26.87 -14.18 -12.36
N VAL A 257 26.21 -13.63 -13.39
CA VAL A 257 25.11 -14.32 -14.10
C VAL A 257 25.39 -14.63 -15.56
N ARG A 258 26.33 -13.93 -16.23
CA ARG A 258 26.53 -13.99 -17.69
C ARG A 258 26.56 -15.42 -18.24
N ASP A 259 27.44 -16.26 -17.70
CA ASP A 259 27.61 -17.63 -18.17
C ASP A 259 26.39 -18.52 -17.84
N SER A 260 25.67 -18.21 -16.75
CA SER A 260 24.43 -18.91 -16.38
C SER A 260 23.26 -18.52 -17.28
N VAL A 261 23.12 -17.23 -17.61
CA VAL A 261 22.12 -16.72 -18.56
C VAL A 261 22.28 -17.38 -19.91
N GLU A 262 23.50 -17.47 -20.45
CA GLU A 262 23.77 -18.14 -21.72
C GLU A 262 23.46 -19.64 -21.64
N ARG A 263 23.93 -20.30 -20.58
CA ARG A 263 23.68 -21.73 -20.36
C ARG A 263 22.18 -22.03 -20.33
N ILE A 264 21.42 -21.36 -19.46
CA ILE A 264 19.97 -21.58 -19.27
C ILE A 264 19.20 -21.24 -20.55
N ARG A 265 19.58 -20.18 -21.27
CA ARG A 265 18.96 -19.83 -22.54
C ARG A 265 19.14 -20.94 -23.59
N ASN A 266 20.32 -21.56 -23.64
CA ASN A 266 20.65 -22.59 -24.62
C ASN A 266 20.08 -23.98 -24.25
N SER A 267 20.14 -24.36 -22.98
CA SER A 267 19.61 -25.65 -22.50
C SER A 267 18.10 -25.64 -22.26
N GLY A 268 17.52 -24.46 -22.01
CA GLY A 268 16.13 -24.30 -21.58
C GLY A 268 15.87 -24.65 -20.11
N ASN A 269 16.91 -24.99 -19.34
CA ASN A 269 16.80 -25.35 -17.92
C ASN A 269 18.09 -25.07 -17.12
N SER A 270 18.00 -25.12 -15.79
CA SER A 270 19.13 -25.10 -14.88
C SER A 270 19.19 -26.41 -14.09
N GLU A 271 20.36 -27.06 -14.06
CA GLU A 271 20.61 -28.23 -13.22
C GLU A 271 20.46 -27.92 -11.73
N ALA A 272 20.90 -26.74 -11.29
CA ALA A 272 20.76 -26.29 -9.90
C ALA A 272 19.29 -26.12 -9.52
N LEU A 273 18.49 -25.50 -10.39
CA LEU A 273 17.06 -25.33 -10.14
C LEU A 273 16.27 -26.62 -10.32
N LEU A 274 16.71 -27.55 -11.18
CA LEU A 274 16.16 -28.91 -11.25
C LEU A 274 16.39 -29.66 -9.93
N ALA A 275 17.59 -29.55 -9.36
CA ALA A 275 17.88 -30.12 -8.05
C ALA A 275 17.00 -29.49 -6.95
N LEU A 276 16.80 -28.17 -6.99
CA LEU A 276 15.86 -27.48 -6.09
C LEU A 276 14.43 -28.00 -6.25
N ALA A 277 13.91 -28.10 -7.47
CA ALA A 277 12.57 -28.62 -7.75
C ALA A 277 12.39 -30.04 -7.22
N LYS A 278 13.42 -30.89 -7.36
CA LYS A 278 13.43 -32.25 -6.80
C LYS A 278 13.39 -32.25 -5.27
N ARG A 279 14.20 -31.41 -4.61
CA ARG A 279 14.18 -31.24 -3.13
C ARG A 279 12.80 -30.80 -2.63
N ILE A 280 12.16 -29.88 -3.34
CA ILE A 280 10.80 -29.42 -3.02
C ILE A 280 9.80 -30.58 -3.15
N SER A 281 9.86 -31.33 -4.26
CA SER A 281 8.99 -32.48 -4.49
C SER A 281 9.14 -33.55 -3.41
N ASP A 282 10.37 -33.86 -3.00
CA ASP A 282 10.65 -34.85 -1.95
C ASP A 282 10.13 -34.38 -0.59
N THR A 283 10.27 -33.08 -0.28
CA THR A 283 9.71 -32.47 0.94
C THR A 283 8.17 -32.55 0.95
N MET A 284 7.53 -32.27 -0.18
CA MET A 284 6.07 -32.38 -0.32
C MET A 284 5.58 -33.82 -0.17
N LYS A 285 6.30 -34.80 -0.75
CA LYS A 285 5.97 -36.23 -0.59
C LYS A 285 6.04 -36.66 0.86
N GLN A 286 7.11 -36.29 1.59
CA GLN A 286 7.24 -36.61 3.01
C GLN A 286 6.09 -36.03 3.85
N ARG A 287 5.64 -34.82 3.54
CA ARG A 287 4.46 -34.22 4.19
C ARG A 287 3.16 -34.95 3.85
N SER A 288 2.97 -35.38 2.60
CA SER A 288 1.77 -36.14 2.19
C SER A 288 1.73 -37.57 2.75
N SER A 289 2.89 -38.21 2.93
CA SER A 289 3.04 -39.51 3.60
C SER A 289 2.85 -39.42 5.12
N GLN A 290 2.82 -38.23 5.70
CA GLN A 290 2.55 -37.96 7.13
C GLN A 290 1.08 -37.65 7.43
N THR A 291 0.12 -38.13 6.64
CA THR A 291 -1.31 -37.86 6.91
C THR A 291 -1.90 -38.85 7.93
N LEU A 292 -2.10 -38.34 9.16
CA LEU A 292 -3.02 -38.76 10.24
C LEU A 292 -2.66 -40.00 11.09
N SER A 293 -1.71 -39.85 12.03
CA SER A 293 -1.97 -40.31 13.40
C SER A 293 -2.65 -39.16 14.14
N MET A 294 -3.98 -39.19 14.22
CA MET A 294 -4.70 -38.39 15.21
C MET A 294 -4.23 -38.83 16.60
N ASN A 295 -3.35 -38.06 17.22
CA ASN A 295 -3.26 -38.06 18.67
C ASN A 295 -4.36 -37.14 19.21
N LEU A 296 -5.60 -37.62 19.12
CA LEU A 296 -6.64 -37.21 20.05
C LEU A 296 -6.26 -37.83 21.40
N SER A 297 -6.04 -37.01 22.43
CA SER A 297 -5.98 -37.53 23.79
C SER A 297 -7.37 -38.07 24.20
N PRO A 298 -7.48 -39.21 24.92
CA PRO A 298 -8.73 -39.98 25.08
C PRO A 298 -9.78 -39.42 26.05
N ASN A 299 -9.91 -38.10 26.18
CA ASN A 299 -10.98 -37.46 26.96
C ASN A 299 -11.44 -36.19 26.21
N THR A 300 -12.53 -36.25 25.42
CA THR A 300 -13.91 -35.83 25.81
C THR A 300 -14.07 -34.30 25.69
N VAL A 301 -15.09 -33.65 25.07
CA VAL A 301 -16.32 -33.97 24.32
C VAL A 301 -16.62 -32.73 23.44
N VAL A 302 -17.31 -32.93 22.31
CA VAL A 302 -17.81 -31.86 21.43
C VAL A 302 -19.06 -31.21 22.04
N GLU A 303 -19.02 -29.89 22.26
CA GLU A 303 -20.23 -29.09 22.47
C GLU A 303 -20.30 -27.94 21.45
N ARG A 304 -21.48 -27.76 20.84
CA ARG A 304 -21.77 -26.69 19.89
C ARG A 304 -22.19 -25.40 20.62
N ALA A 305 -21.72 -24.29 20.06
CA ALA A 305 -22.31 -22.95 19.98
C ALA A 305 -22.13 -21.93 21.15
N SER A 306 -21.41 -20.85 20.77
CA SER A 306 -21.57 -19.43 21.15
C SER A 306 -21.00 -18.96 22.52
N PRO A 307 -20.87 -17.64 22.76
CA PRO A 307 -19.62 -16.90 22.62
C PRO A 307 -19.12 -16.34 23.96
N GLY A 308 -17.84 -16.50 24.28
CA GLY A 308 -17.30 -15.94 25.53
C GLY A 308 -15.82 -16.19 25.71
N VAL A 309 -15.11 -15.10 25.98
CA VAL A 309 -13.68 -15.00 26.28
C VAL A 309 -13.19 -16.08 27.25
N SER A 310 -12.11 -16.80 26.89
CA SER A 310 -11.00 -17.12 27.81
C SER A 310 -9.78 -17.71 27.11
N ARG A 311 -8.65 -17.07 27.39
CA ARG A 311 -7.27 -17.38 26.97
C ARG A 311 -6.88 -18.85 27.22
N MET A 312 -6.32 -19.51 26.22
CA MET A 312 -5.49 -20.71 26.43
C MET A 312 -4.00 -20.33 26.41
N LYS A 313 -3.33 -20.65 27.52
CA LYS A 313 -1.91 -20.45 27.81
C LYS A 313 -1.07 -21.43 26.99
N PHE A 314 -0.05 -20.95 26.28
CA PHE A 314 1.04 -21.78 25.77
C PHE A 314 2.19 -21.86 26.78
N PRO A 315 2.95 -22.98 26.81
CA PRO A 315 3.87 -23.31 27.87
C PRO A 315 5.16 -22.47 27.82
N ILE A 316 5.68 -22.27 29.03
CA ILE A 316 6.87 -21.50 29.40
C ILE A 316 8.11 -22.05 28.69
N LEU A 317 8.77 -21.22 27.86
CA LEU A 317 10.19 -21.35 27.57
C LEU A 317 10.94 -20.29 28.38
N ARG A 318 11.85 -20.78 29.22
CA ARG A 318 12.65 -20.02 30.18
C ARG A 318 13.62 -19.06 29.49
N ASN A 319 13.51 -17.81 29.91
CA ASN A 319 14.53 -16.79 30.15
C ASN A 319 15.90 -16.91 29.44
N TYR A 320 16.13 -15.97 28.53
CA TYR A 320 17.38 -15.21 28.46
C TYR A 320 17.04 -13.71 28.46
N SER A 321 17.37 -13.02 29.55
CA SER A 321 17.58 -11.56 29.61
C SER A 321 18.94 -11.25 28.98
N SER A 322 19.17 -10.15 28.26
CA SER A 322 18.87 -8.77 28.59
C SER A 322 18.82 -7.87 27.35
N ASP A 323 18.21 -6.69 27.53
CA ASP A 323 18.21 -5.49 26.69
C ASP A 323 17.00 -5.26 25.78
N GLY A 324 16.02 -4.54 26.34
CA GLY A 324 15.33 -3.45 25.63
C GLY A 324 14.26 -3.78 24.58
N TYR A 325 13.96 -5.04 24.29
CA TYR A 325 12.89 -5.40 23.37
C TYR A 325 11.57 -5.62 24.12
N TYR A 326 10.50 -4.95 23.65
CA TYR A 326 9.12 -5.28 24.03
C TYR A 326 8.92 -6.79 23.91
N SER A 327 8.42 -7.43 24.96
CA SER A 327 8.12 -8.86 24.94
C SER A 327 7.11 -9.17 23.83
N LEU A 328 7.18 -10.37 23.24
CA LEU A 328 6.19 -10.81 22.25
C LEU A 328 4.75 -10.69 22.78
N GLN A 329 4.56 -10.81 24.10
CA GLN A 329 3.25 -10.61 24.74
C GLN A 329 2.80 -9.15 24.72
N GLU A 330 3.70 -8.19 24.94
CA GLU A 330 3.40 -6.75 24.83
C GLU A 330 3.15 -6.33 23.38
N ILE A 331 3.90 -6.90 22.42
CA ILE A 331 3.69 -6.64 20.98
C ILE A 331 2.34 -7.19 20.53
N MET A 332 2.00 -8.42 20.94
CA MET A 332 0.69 -9.01 20.63
C MET A 332 -0.45 -8.24 21.28
N ALA A 333 -0.30 -7.80 22.54
CA ALA A 333 -1.31 -7.00 23.23
C ALA A 333 -1.51 -5.62 22.58
N GLU A 334 -0.43 -4.96 22.16
CA GLU A 334 -0.50 -3.67 21.45
C GLU A 334 -1.11 -3.85 20.05
N ARG A 335 -0.84 -4.97 19.37
CA ARG A 335 -1.47 -5.32 18.10
C ARG A 335 -2.97 -5.59 18.25
N GLU A 336 -3.36 -6.42 19.23
CA GLU A 336 -4.76 -6.69 19.54
C GLU A 336 -5.52 -5.41 19.91
N LYS A 337 -4.86 -4.51 20.68
CA LYS A 337 -5.41 -3.21 21.03
C LYS A 337 -5.61 -2.33 19.79
N ARG A 338 -4.63 -2.25 18.88
CA ARG A 338 -4.74 -1.47 17.63
C ARG A 338 -5.78 -2.04 16.68
N GLU A 339 -5.86 -3.37 16.56
CA GLU A 339 -6.88 -4.05 15.76
C GLU A 339 -8.29 -3.79 16.33
N ALA A 340 -8.46 -3.83 17.65
CA ALA A 340 -9.71 -3.48 18.32
C ALA A 340 -10.07 -1.99 18.13
N GLU A 341 -9.08 -1.09 18.22
CA GLU A 341 -9.27 0.35 17.96
C GLU A 341 -9.68 0.61 16.50
N LEU A 342 -9.11 -0.12 15.52
CA LEU A 342 -9.48 -0.05 14.11
C LEU A 342 -10.91 -0.58 13.86
N VAL A 343 -11.26 -1.73 14.45
CA VAL A 343 -12.63 -2.29 14.36
C VAL A 343 -13.66 -1.33 14.97
N GLU A 344 -13.34 -0.70 16.09
CA GLU A 344 -14.22 0.26 16.76
C GLU A 344 -14.31 1.60 15.99
N ARG A 345 -13.23 2.00 15.31
CA ARG A 345 -13.20 3.17 14.41
C ARG A 345 -14.13 2.93 13.22
N GLU A 346 -14.12 1.73 12.64
CA GLU A 346 -14.95 1.39 11.49
C GLU A 346 -16.43 1.17 11.86
N ARG A 347 -16.70 0.62 13.04
CA ARG A 347 -18.08 0.52 13.57
C ARG A 347 -18.72 1.88 13.82
N ASN A 348 -17.92 2.89 14.16
CA ASN A 348 -18.37 4.25 14.48
C ASN A 348 -18.10 5.26 13.37
N LYS A 349 -17.96 4.76 12.13
CA LYS A 349 -17.93 5.57 10.91
C LYS A 349 -19.36 5.88 10.46
N VAL A 350 -19.60 7.13 10.11
CA VAL A 350 -20.88 7.56 9.53
C VAL A 350 -20.62 8.29 8.21
N GLU A 351 -21.33 7.85 7.18
CA GLU A 351 -21.36 8.51 5.89
C GLU A 351 -22.50 9.54 5.85
N ILE A 352 -22.19 10.75 5.42
CA ILE A 352 -23.09 11.90 5.43
C ILE A 352 -23.40 12.27 3.99
N SER A 353 -24.67 12.21 3.63
CA SER A 353 -25.16 12.62 2.31
C SER A 353 -25.92 13.95 2.32
N SER A 354 -26.36 14.39 3.51
CA SER A 354 -27.12 15.61 3.72
C SER A 354 -26.85 16.23 5.09
N MET A 355 -27.21 17.50 5.27
CA MET A 355 -27.14 18.16 6.57
C MET A 355 -28.07 17.53 7.61
N LYS A 356 -29.12 16.82 7.17
CA LYS A 356 -30.01 16.06 8.07
C LYS A 356 -29.29 14.84 8.66
N ASP A 357 -28.47 14.17 7.87
CA ASP A 357 -27.70 13.01 8.33
C ASP A 357 -26.66 13.45 9.35
N LEU A 358 -25.99 14.58 9.08
CA LEU A 358 -25.00 15.13 10.00
C LEU A 358 -25.61 15.52 11.34
N LYS A 359 -26.84 16.07 11.35
CA LYS A 359 -27.60 16.38 12.56
C LYS A 359 -28.06 15.14 13.32
N LYS A 360 -28.32 14.03 12.63
CA LYS A 360 -28.72 12.74 13.21
C LYS A 360 -27.56 11.89 13.70
N ALA A 361 -26.34 12.13 13.21
CA ALA A 361 -25.16 11.38 13.61
C ALA A 361 -24.96 11.40 15.13
N SER A 362 -24.50 10.29 15.68
CA SER A 362 -24.28 10.13 17.12
C SER A 362 -23.12 10.98 17.61
N VAL A 363 -23.15 11.43 18.86
CA VAL A 363 -22.00 12.09 19.50
C VAL A 363 -20.82 11.13 19.73
N GLU A 364 -21.07 9.83 19.68
CA GLU A 364 -20.07 8.77 19.78
C GLU A 364 -19.33 8.50 18.45
N THR A 365 -19.78 9.12 17.35
CA THR A 365 -19.17 8.97 16.03
C THR A 365 -17.69 9.34 16.07
N ARG A 366 -16.86 8.43 15.53
CA ARG A 366 -15.40 8.57 15.49
C ARG A 366 -14.89 9.00 14.12
N VAL A 367 -15.60 8.64 13.05
CA VAL A 367 -15.26 9.03 11.70
C VAL A 367 -16.51 9.59 11.02
N ILE A 368 -16.41 10.82 10.52
CA ILE A 368 -17.42 11.42 9.66
C ILE A 368 -16.83 11.51 8.26
N GLU A 369 -17.49 10.86 7.31
CA GLU A 369 -17.18 10.98 5.89
C GLU A 369 -18.36 11.62 5.14
N VAL A 370 -18.17 12.83 4.63
CA VAL A 370 -19.15 13.50 3.78
C VAL A 370 -18.89 13.09 2.34
N LEU A 371 -19.90 12.47 1.72
CA LEU A 371 -19.81 11.95 0.36
C LEU A 371 -19.73 13.09 -0.68
N PRO A 372 -19.23 12.84 -1.91
CA PRO A 372 -19.09 13.90 -2.90
C PRO A 372 -20.41 14.55 -3.29
N ASN A 373 -20.40 15.86 -3.56
CA ASN A 373 -21.58 16.66 -3.95
C ASN A 373 -22.69 16.74 -2.90
N CYS A 374 -22.36 16.55 -1.62
CA CYS A 374 -23.32 16.51 -0.52
C CYS A 374 -23.31 17.78 0.34
N CYS A 375 -24.34 17.92 1.18
CA CYS A 375 -24.49 18.99 2.17
C CYS A 375 -24.52 20.43 1.59
N ASN A 376 -25.05 20.60 0.38
CA ASN A 376 -25.15 21.90 -0.32
C ASN A 376 -26.48 22.63 -0.04
N GLU A 377 -27.25 22.24 0.98
CA GLU A 377 -28.55 22.86 1.27
C GLU A 377 -28.40 24.32 1.72
N VAL A 378 -29.21 25.22 1.13
CA VAL A 378 -29.13 26.68 1.31
C VAL A 378 -29.33 27.14 2.76
N GLU A 379 -30.06 26.36 3.56
CA GLU A 379 -30.42 26.71 4.95
C GLU A 379 -29.26 26.58 5.94
N THR A 380 -28.20 25.84 5.60
CA THR A 380 -27.07 25.66 6.52
C THR A 380 -25.93 26.59 6.16
N THR A 381 -25.74 27.61 7.00
CA THR A 381 -24.64 28.56 6.88
C THR A 381 -23.49 28.23 7.83
N VAL A 382 -23.78 27.63 8.98
CA VAL A 382 -22.77 27.28 10.01
C VAL A 382 -22.65 25.77 10.14
N LEU A 383 -21.43 25.27 10.02
CA LEU A 383 -21.02 23.89 10.30
C LEU A 383 -20.25 23.84 11.62
N ASP A 384 -20.93 23.46 12.70
CA ASP A 384 -20.32 23.30 14.01
C ASP A 384 -20.23 21.82 14.39
N LEU A 385 -19.01 21.29 14.49
CA LEU A 385 -18.75 19.89 14.85
C LEU A 385 -18.36 19.72 16.32
N SER A 386 -18.43 20.78 17.13
CA SER A 386 -17.99 20.76 18.55
C SER A 386 -18.73 19.71 19.40
N ARG A 387 -19.90 19.24 18.96
CA ARG A 387 -20.65 18.17 19.64
C ARG A 387 -20.00 16.78 19.52
N PHE A 388 -19.14 16.55 18.53
CA PHE A 388 -18.50 15.26 18.29
C PHE A 388 -17.15 15.18 19.02
N VAL A 389 -17.20 15.13 20.35
CA VAL A 389 -16.01 15.16 21.22
C VAL A 389 -15.06 13.97 21.03
N ASN A 390 -15.58 12.85 20.52
CA ASN A 390 -14.85 11.62 20.23
C ASN A 390 -14.41 11.50 18.77
N LEU A 391 -14.69 12.52 17.93
CA LEU A 391 -14.34 12.47 16.53
C LEU A 391 -12.83 12.40 16.37
N GLN A 392 -12.37 11.42 15.60
CA GLN A 392 -10.97 11.20 15.25
C GLN A 392 -10.67 11.65 13.83
N GLU A 393 -11.63 11.51 12.91
CA GLU A 393 -11.44 11.90 11.52
C GLU A 393 -12.67 12.61 10.97
N PHE A 394 -12.44 13.76 10.36
CA PHE A 394 -13.43 14.49 9.59
C PHE A 394 -12.97 14.57 8.13
N ARG A 395 -13.66 13.83 7.26
CA ARG A 395 -13.34 13.77 5.83
C ARG A 395 -14.50 14.34 5.02
N VAL A 396 -14.21 15.34 4.20
CA VAL A 396 -15.16 15.94 3.26
C VAL A 396 -14.65 15.64 1.86
N ARG A 397 -15.46 14.97 1.04
CA ARG A 397 -15.15 14.74 -0.38
C ARG A 397 -15.55 15.96 -1.21
N ASP A 398 -15.19 15.93 -2.49
CA ASP A 398 -15.28 17.09 -3.39
C ASP A 398 -16.69 17.68 -3.52
N ASN A 399 -16.77 18.99 -3.81
CA ASN A 399 -17.99 19.74 -4.13
C ASN A 399 -19.05 19.76 -3.02
N CYS A 400 -18.63 19.86 -1.75
CA CYS A 400 -19.52 19.84 -0.59
C CYS A 400 -19.60 21.19 0.13
N PHE A 401 -20.71 21.42 0.84
CA PHE A 401 -20.93 22.60 1.68
C PHE A 401 -20.84 23.95 0.95
N GLU A 402 -21.31 24.04 -0.29
CA GLU A 402 -21.32 25.27 -1.11
C GLU A 402 -21.94 26.48 -0.38
N ASN A 403 -22.91 26.25 0.51
CA ASN A 403 -23.65 27.33 1.18
C ASN A 403 -23.20 27.64 2.63
N VAL A 404 -22.17 26.95 3.11
CA VAL A 404 -21.60 27.17 4.45
C VAL A 404 -20.62 28.33 4.40
N ASN A 405 -20.71 29.25 5.36
CA ASN A 405 -19.79 30.37 5.55
C ASN A 405 -19.00 30.29 6.86
N GLU A 406 -19.37 29.43 7.81
CA GLU A 406 -18.65 29.30 9.06
C GLU A 406 -18.44 27.83 9.40
N VAL A 407 -17.20 27.44 9.68
CA VAL A 407 -16.81 26.08 10.05
C VAL A 407 -16.06 26.11 11.37
N LYS A 408 -16.56 25.36 12.35
CA LYS A 408 -16.02 25.30 13.72
C LYS A 408 -15.61 23.88 14.08
N LEU A 409 -14.30 23.68 14.18
CA LEU A 409 -13.67 22.48 14.75
C LEU A 409 -13.02 22.88 16.08
N ILE A 410 -13.83 23.00 17.13
CA ILE A 410 -13.40 23.58 18.41
C ILE A 410 -13.56 22.56 19.54
N GLY A 411 -12.48 22.33 20.31
CA GLY A 411 -12.50 21.49 21.51
C GLY A 411 -12.55 19.98 21.24
N MET A 412 -12.26 19.56 20.00
CA MET A 412 -12.32 18.16 19.59
C MET A 412 -11.00 17.46 19.94
N LYS A 413 -10.85 17.06 21.21
CA LYS A 413 -9.58 16.54 21.77
C LYS A 413 -9.08 15.26 21.11
N MET A 414 -9.98 14.47 20.53
CA MET A 414 -9.64 13.21 19.88
C MET A 414 -9.39 13.34 18.38
N LEU A 415 -9.56 14.52 17.79
CA LEU A 415 -9.48 14.73 16.35
C LEU A 415 -8.03 14.61 15.88
N GLU A 416 -7.78 13.65 15.00
CA GLU A 416 -6.45 13.30 14.47
C GLU A 416 -6.25 13.79 13.04
N SER A 417 -7.29 13.79 12.21
CA SER A 417 -7.18 14.18 10.81
C SER A 417 -8.41 14.95 10.32
N VAL A 418 -8.16 16.04 9.60
CA VAL A 418 -9.17 16.82 8.88
C VAL A 418 -8.76 16.89 7.43
N ILE A 419 -9.58 16.31 6.55
CA ILE A 419 -9.30 16.23 5.12
C ILE A 419 -10.51 16.81 4.38
N VAL A 420 -10.29 17.89 3.64
CA VAL A 420 -11.27 18.53 2.79
C VAL A 420 -10.85 18.37 1.33
N GLY A 421 -11.74 17.84 0.50
CA GLY A 421 -11.54 17.65 -0.94
C GLY A 421 -11.53 18.95 -1.73
N GLU A 422 -11.70 18.84 -3.05
CA GLU A 422 -11.70 19.98 -3.96
C GLU A 422 -13.06 20.69 -3.98
N ASN A 423 -13.06 22.02 -4.18
CA ASN A 423 -14.27 22.84 -4.36
C ASN A 423 -15.30 22.75 -3.22
N CYS A 424 -14.84 22.62 -1.97
CA CYS A 424 -15.70 22.62 -0.79
C CYS A 424 -15.79 24.01 -0.15
N PHE A 425 -16.90 24.33 0.51
CA PHE A 425 -17.07 25.61 1.23
C PHE A 425 -16.87 26.85 0.32
N THR A 426 -17.52 26.82 -0.84
CA THR A 426 -17.31 27.78 -1.95
C THR A 426 -18.30 28.93 -1.99
N LYS A 427 -19.00 29.19 -0.87
CA LYS A 427 -20.07 30.20 -0.83
C LYS A 427 -19.59 31.56 -1.32
N LYS A 428 -20.18 32.01 -2.43
CA LYS A 428 -19.99 33.37 -2.96
C LYS A 428 -21.01 34.29 -2.33
N GLU A 429 -20.63 35.55 -2.14
CA GLU A 429 -21.55 36.55 -1.61
C GLU A 429 -22.59 36.95 -2.66
N ASN A 430 -23.86 36.92 -2.30
CA ASN A 430 -24.92 37.53 -3.10
C ASN A 430 -24.89 39.04 -2.82
N GLY A 431 -24.35 39.78 -3.79
CA GLY A 431 -24.15 41.24 -3.83
C GLY A 431 -24.71 42.10 -2.70
N GLY A 432 -23.82 42.76 -1.95
CA GLY A 432 -24.16 43.96 -1.19
C GLY A 432 -23.28 44.29 0.01
N SER A 433 -22.62 43.31 0.62
CA SER A 433 -21.66 43.55 1.71
C SER A 433 -20.24 43.61 1.15
N LYS A 434 -19.36 44.40 1.79
CA LYS A 434 -18.04 44.73 1.28
C LYS A 434 -16.98 43.66 1.55
N ASP A 435 -17.31 42.57 2.25
CA ASP A 435 -16.40 41.45 2.46
C ASP A 435 -17.17 40.15 2.75
N PRO A 436 -16.95 39.05 1.99
CA PRO A 436 -17.45 37.74 2.40
C PRO A 436 -16.76 37.33 3.70
N ILE A 437 -17.50 37.28 4.80
CA ILE A 437 -16.96 36.85 6.09
C ILE A 437 -17.14 35.35 6.26
N GLY A 438 -16.36 34.59 5.48
CA GLY A 438 -16.21 33.16 5.68
C GLY A 438 -15.18 32.88 6.78
N HIS A 439 -15.54 32.10 7.79
CA HIS A 439 -14.68 31.77 8.92
C HIS A 439 -14.37 30.28 9.03
N PHE A 440 -13.09 29.94 9.04
CA PHE A 440 -12.61 28.59 9.33
C PHE A 440 -11.82 28.59 10.65
N TYR A 441 -12.33 27.88 11.64
CA TYR A 441 -11.73 27.76 12.96
C TYR A 441 -11.36 26.32 13.27
N VAL A 442 -10.09 26.11 13.61
CA VAL A 442 -9.60 24.88 14.23
C VAL A 442 -8.95 25.25 15.54
N LYS A 443 -9.61 24.95 16.67
CA LYS A 443 -9.14 25.37 17.99
C LYS A 443 -9.18 24.24 19.01
N ASN A 444 -8.14 24.09 19.83
CA ASN A 444 -8.10 23.11 20.92
C ASN A 444 -8.34 21.64 20.46
N CYS A 445 -7.77 21.27 19.31
CA CYS A 445 -7.76 19.92 18.77
C CYS A 445 -6.40 19.25 19.03
N GLU A 446 -6.22 18.77 20.27
CA GLU A 446 -4.92 18.36 20.86
C GLU A 446 -4.22 17.21 20.10
N LYS A 447 -4.98 16.32 19.45
CA LYS A 447 -4.43 15.18 18.69
C LYS A 447 -4.30 15.42 17.20
N LEU A 448 -4.60 16.62 16.70
CA LEU A 448 -4.65 16.86 15.27
C LEU A 448 -3.26 16.70 14.67
N ARG A 449 -3.11 15.75 13.74
CA ARG A 449 -1.85 15.38 13.09
C ARG A 449 -1.74 15.88 11.67
N GLU A 450 -2.89 15.93 11.00
CA GLU A 450 -3.01 16.21 9.57
C GLU A 450 -4.18 17.15 9.32
N LEU A 451 -3.91 18.24 8.61
CA LEU A 451 -4.93 19.12 8.03
C LEU A 451 -4.63 19.26 6.54
N LYS A 452 -5.55 18.76 5.70
CA LYS A 452 -5.47 18.84 4.25
C LYS A 452 -6.68 19.57 3.68
N ILE A 453 -6.42 20.53 2.81
CA ILE A 453 -7.45 21.32 2.13
C ILE A 453 -7.16 21.29 0.63
N GLY A 454 -8.05 20.65 -0.13
CA GLY A 454 -7.95 20.50 -1.58
C GLY A 454 -8.28 21.79 -2.33
N ARG A 455 -7.88 21.82 -3.61
CA ARG A 455 -7.95 22.98 -4.50
C ARG A 455 -9.32 23.69 -4.48
N CYS A 456 -9.29 25.01 -4.57
CA CYS A 456 -10.47 25.90 -4.62
C CYS A 456 -11.41 25.79 -3.40
N SER A 457 -11.03 25.06 -2.35
CA SER A 457 -11.82 25.01 -1.13
C SER A 457 -11.64 26.27 -0.29
N PHE A 458 -12.72 26.73 0.35
CA PHE A 458 -12.73 27.98 1.12
C PHE A 458 -12.28 29.23 0.32
N GLU A 459 -12.43 29.21 -1.00
CA GLU A 459 -11.91 30.25 -1.92
C GLU A 459 -12.28 31.68 -1.44
N TYR A 460 -13.52 31.88 -0.99
CA TYR A 460 -14.06 33.19 -0.62
C TYR A 460 -13.98 33.49 0.89
N TYR A 461 -13.46 32.58 1.71
CA TYR A 461 -13.34 32.79 3.16
C TYR A 461 -12.32 33.88 3.47
N SER A 462 -12.55 34.65 4.53
CA SER A 462 -11.70 35.78 4.93
C SER A 462 -11.04 35.59 6.29
N VAL A 463 -11.38 34.52 7.03
CA VAL A 463 -10.69 34.12 8.25
C VAL A 463 -10.30 32.64 8.21
N CYS A 464 -9.02 32.38 8.48
CA CYS A 464 -8.46 31.05 8.72
C CYS A 464 -7.61 31.11 9.99
N GLU A 465 -8.12 30.54 11.09
CA GLU A 465 -7.41 30.51 12.37
C GLU A 465 -7.24 29.07 12.86
N ILE A 466 -5.98 28.69 13.04
CA ILE A 466 -5.59 27.39 13.58
C ILE A 466 -4.82 27.64 14.89
N GLU A 467 -5.45 27.32 16.00
CA GLU A 467 -4.97 27.62 17.35
C GLU A 467 -5.01 26.36 18.22
N ASN A 468 -3.85 25.78 18.49
CA ASN A 468 -3.74 24.63 19.37
C ASN A 468 -2.76 24.95 20.50
N VAL A 469 -3.24 24.92 21.74
CA VAL A 469 -2.43 25.21 22.92
C VAL A 469 -1.99 23.90 23.57
N ASP A 470 -0.67 23.70 23.59
CA ASP A 470 0.09 22.64 24.26
C ASP A 470 -0.04 21.18 23.75
N LEU A 471 1.05 20.72 23.09
CA LEU A 471 1.48 19.33 22.76
C LEU A 471 1.11 18.81 21.33
N PRO A 472 1.69 17.70 20.82
CA PRO A 472 2.95 17.68 20.05
C PRO A 472 2.84 17.02 18.65
N GLU A 473 1.67 16.98 18.02
CA GLU A 473 1.43 15.98 16.96
C GLU A 473 1.03 16.49 15.57
N LEU A 474 0.71 17.78 15.40
CA LEU A 474 0.43 18.34 14.07
C LEU A 474 1.73 18.33 13.25
N LYS A 475 1.85 17.39 12.31
CA LYS A 475 3.08 17.19 11.53
C LYS A 475 3.05 17.97 10.21
N SER A 476 1.88 18.04 9.58
CA SER A 476 1.72 18.63 8.26
C SER A 476 0.42 19.40 8.13
N ILE A 477 0.53 20.62 7.58
CA ILE A 477 -0.59 21.38 7.02
C ILE A 477 -0.35 21.45 5.51
N GLU A 478 -1.36 21.10 4.74
CA GLU A 478 -1.32 21.16 3.28
C GLU A 478 -2.58 21.83 2.77
N ILE A 479 -2.39 22.95 2.07
CA ILE A 479 -3.45 23.75 1.46
C ILE A 479 -3.09 23.87 -0.02
N GLU A 480 -3.91 23.30 -0.89
CA GLU A 480 -3.71 23.35 -2.34
C GLU A 480 -4.12 24.71 -2.94
N ASN A 481 -3.93 24.86 -4.26
CA ASN A 481 -4.08 26.13 -4.98
C ASN A 481 -5.48 26.76 -4.85
N GLU A 482 -5.53 28.09 -4.96
CA GLU A 482 -6.76 28.90 -5.03
C GLU A 482 -7.63 28.86 -3.75
N CYS A 483 -7.07 28.47 -2.61
CA CYS A 483 -7.75 28.45 -1.31
C CYS A 483 -7.62 29.78 -0.55
N PHE A 484 -8.63 30.17 0.23
CA PHE A 484 -8.55 31.31 1.15
C PHE A 484 -8.09 32.64 0.50
N LYS A 485 -8.51 32.93 -0.74
CA LYS A 485 -8.05 34.10 -1.50
C LYS A 485 -8.30 35.43 -0.79
N ASN A 486 -9.38 35.48 -0.01
CA ASN A 486 -9.82 36.65 0.75
C ASN A 486 -9.25 36.72 2.16
N VAL A 487 -8.38 35.79 2.57
CA VAL A 487 -7.68 35.84 3.85
C VAL A 487 -6.37 36.61 3.66
N SER A 488 -6.13 37.61 4.50
CA SER A 488 -4.89 38.40 4.46
C SER A 488 -3.78 37.87 5.37
N GLU A 489 -4.14 37.02 6.32
CA GLU A 489 -3.21 36.46 7.30
C GLU A 489 -3.62 35.04 7.71
N LEU A 490 -2.71 34.08 7.53
CA LEU A 490 -2.84 32.73 8.10
C LEU A 490 -2.27 32.74 9.52
N LYS A 491 -3.11 32.50 10.53
CA LYS A 491 -2.67 32.45 11.93
C LYS A 491 -2.43 31.02 12.39
N LEU A 492 -1.18 30.72 12.71
CA LEU A 492 -0.73 29.48 13.32
C LEU A 492 -0.21 29.77 14.74
N ILE A 493 -0.94 29.32 15.76
CA ILE A 493 -0.61 29.62 17.16
C ILE A 493 -0.42 28.31 17.94
N GLY A 494 0.74 28.19 18.62
CA GLY A 494 1.01 27.14 19.62
C GLY A 494 1.52 25.78 19.09
N MET A 495 2.02 25.71 17.86
CA MET A 495 2.38 24.46 17.18
C MET A 495 3.85 24.08 17.37
N LYS A 496 4.18 23.36 18.46
CA LYS A 496 5.57 23.02 18.82
C LYS A 496 6.25 21.95 17.94
N MET A 497 5.50 21.14 17.18
CA MET A 497 6.05 19.99 16.42
C MET A 497 5.70 20.02 14.93
N LEU A 498 5.28 21.18 14.43
CA LEU A 498 4.92 21.38 13.03
C LEU A 498 6.16 21.24 12.15
N LYS A 499 6.15 20.23 11.27
CA LYS A 499 7.31 19.91 10.41
C LYS A 499 7.17 20.48 9.02
N LYS A 500 5.96 20.47 8.47
CA LYS A 500 5.71 20.79 7.07
C LYS A 500 4.48 21.69 6.92
N VAL A 501 4.63 22.79 6.21
CA VAL A 501 3.50 23.61 5.74
C VAL A 501 3.64 23.76 4.24
N LEU A 502 2.70 23.19 3.50
CA LEU A 502 2.60 23.32 2.06
C LEU A 502 1.43 24.21 1.70
N ILE A 503 1.70 25.25 0.93
CA ILE A 503 0.69 26.20 0.46
C ILE A 503 0.80 26.27 -1.07
N GLY A 504 -0.29 26.00 -1.77
CA GLY A 504 -0.37 26.08 -3.22
C GLY A 504 -0.50 27.51 -3.73
N GLU A 505 -0.40 27.66 -5.04
CA GLU A 505 -0.49 28.96 -5.72
C GLU A 505 -1.81 29.71 -5.43
N ASN A 506 -1.75 31.04 -5.46
CA ASN A 506 -2.91 31.93 -5.31
C ASN A 506 -3.73 31.72 -4.02
N CYS A 507 -3.08 31.27 -2.94
CA CYS A 507 -3.65 31.28 -1.60
C CYS A 507 -3.35 32.58 -0.85
N PHE A 508 -4.23 33.01 0.05
CA PHE A 508 -4.01 34.16 0.95
C PHE A 508 -3.64 35.47 0.22
N THR A 509 -4.28 35.74 -0.92
CA THR A 509 -3.91 36.83 -1.85
C THR A 509 -4.43 38.22 -1.46
N LYS A 510 -5.27 38.34 -0.42
CA LYS A 510 -5.88 39.62 -0.02
C LYS A 510 -4.90 40.48 0.79
N LYS A 511 -4.73 41.74 0.39
CA LYS A 511 -3.89 42.70 1.12
C LYS A 511 -4.61 43.26 2.35
N LYS A 512 -3.87 43.51 3.44
CA LYS A 512 -4.41 44.08 4.70
C LYS A 512 -4.90 45.53 4.55
N SER A 513 -4.28 46.33 3.69
CA SER A 513 -4.72 47.69 3.28
C SER A 513 -3.93 48.17 2.04
N ASP A 514 -4.40 49.22 1.35
CA ASP A 514 -3.73 49.79 0.16
C ASP A 514 -2.42 50.55 0.49
N ASP A 515 -2.19 50.91 1.76
CA ASP A 515 -1.00 51.64 2.20
C ASP A 515 0.11 50.74 2.78
N ASP A 516 -0.19 49.48 3.11
CA ASP A 516 0.80 48.53 3.62
C ASP A 516 1.55 47.84 2.47
N LYS A 517 2.73 48.35 2.14
CA LYS A 517 3.61 47.78 1.11
C LYS A 517 4.11 46.36 1.43
N ASN A 518 3.90 45.86 2.65
CA ASN A 518 4.26 44.53 3.11
C ASN A 518 3.17 43.95 4.02
N ALA A 519 2.18 43.23 3.48
CA ALA A 519 1.33 42.39 4.34
C ALA A 519 0.63 41.26 3.58
N TYR A 520 1.43 40.36 2.99
CA TYR A 520 1.06 38.95 2.93
C TYR A 520 1.69 38.31 4.16
N GLY A 521 0.88 37.82 5.10
CA GLY A 521 1.39 37.42 6.42
C GLY A 521 1.06 35.99 6.77
N LEU A 522 2.07 35.13 6.90
CA LEU A 522 1.98 33.98 7.77
C LEU A 522 2.27 34.46 9.21
N TYR A 523 1.28 34.47 10.08
CA TYR A 523 1.45 34.82 11.48
C TYR A 523 1.69 33.56 12.30
N VAL A 524 2.95 33.35 12.70
CA VAL A 524 3.35 32.22 13.54
C VAL A 524 3.67 32.73 14.94
N LYS A 525 2.97 32.22 15.96
CA LYS A 525 3.22 32.58 17.37
C LYS A 525 3.35 31.33 18.23
N SER A 526 4.39 31.29 19.07
CA SER A 526 4.64 30.19 20.02
C SER A 526 4.79 28.81 19.37
N CYS A 527 5.45 28.74 18.20
CA CYS A 527 5.80 27.50 17.51
C CYS A 527 7.32 27.25 17.60
N GLU A 528 7.75 26.00 17.82
CA GLU A 528 9.15 25.60 17.75
C GLU A 528 9.45 25.12 16.32
N LEU A 529 10.22 25.91 15.55
CA LEU A 529 10.39 25.74 14.10
C LEU A 529 11.70 25.01 13.73
N THR A 530 12.02 23.90 14.39
CA THR A 530 13.22 23.10 14.04
C THR A 530 12.90 22.12 12.91
N GLY A 531 13.58 22.23 11.76
CA GLY A 531 13.34 21.39 10.58
C GLY A 531 12.05 21.76 9.81
N PHE A 532 11.66 23.03 9.89
CA PHE A 532 10.44 23.58 9.34
C PHE A 532 10.64 24.00 7.88
N GLU A 533 9.94 23.34 6.96
CA GLU A 533 9.91 23.70 5.53
C GLU A 533 8.57 24.36 5.19
N ILE A 534 8.63 25.59 4.69
CA ILE A 534 7.53 26.23 3.96
C ILE A 534 7.88 26.14 2.49
N THR A 535 7.07 25.41 1.73
CA THR A 535 7.25 25.28 0.29
C THR A 535 5.96 25.74 -0.39
N SER A 536 6.11 26.70 -1.32
CA SER A 536 5.07 26.97 -2.30
C SER A 536 5.08 25.81 -3.29
N ILE A 537 3.94 25.13 -3.44
CA ILE A 537 3.80 24.06 -4.44
C ILE A 537 3.38 24.65 -5.78
#